data_AF-Q5BZE8-F1
#
_entry.id   AF-Q5BZE8-F1
#
_cell.length_a   1.000
_cell.length_b   1.000
_cell.length_c   1.000
_cell.angle_alpha   90.00
_cell.angle_beta   90.00
_cell.angle_gamma   90.00
#
_symmetry.space_group_name_H-M   'P 1'
#
loop_
_entity.id
_entity.type
_entity.pdbx_description
1 polymer ?
#
loop_
_entity_poly.entity_id
_entity_poly.type
_entity_poly.pdbx_seq_one_letter_code
_entity_poly.pdbx_strand_id
1 'polypeptide(L)'
;LIIKRILLSGHPYRINRRHVVVRYMFHNPADILYFQPIQLQTKNGAVGHIKEPVGTHGHMKCIFDRPISANDVILMPLYKRVFPKYVYEPQVRKYFSSIGQKKNHVATNDHSRYISSDVIQLRKKIVSSPCQERMEQGEAALFV
;
A
#
# COMPACT_ATOMS: atom_id res chain seq x y z
N LEU A 1 -5.98 -5.30 -14.08
CA LEU A 1 -5.89 -4.66 -12.75
C LEU A 1 -4.60 -5.15 -12.09
N ILE A 2 -3.71 -4.27 -11.63
CA ILE A 2 -2.47 -4.67 -10.95
C ILE A 2 -2.71 -4.68 -9.43
N ILE A 3 -2.55 -5.86 -8.81
CA ILE A 3 -2.73 -6.07 -7.37
C ILE A 3 -1.45 -6.65 -6.80
N LYS A 4 -1.02 -6.13 -5.65
CA LYS A 4 0.05 -6.71 -4.84
C LYS A 4 -0.55 -7.54 -3.71
N ARG A 5 -0.07 -8.78 -3.56
CA ARG A 5 -0.37 -9.65 -2.41
C ARG A 5 0.61 -9.35 -1.28
N ILE A 6 0.10 -9.28 -0.06
CA ILE A 6 0.87 -9.16 1.19
C ILE A 6 0.42 -10.33 2.08
N LEU A 7 1.36 -11.01 2.72
CA LEU A 7 1.07 -12.10 3.65
C LEU A 7 1.49 -11.68 5.05
N LEU A 8 0.56 -11.64 5.99
CA LEU A 8 0.89 -11.51 7.41
C LEU A 8 1.04 -12.89 8.01
N SER A 9 2.18 -13.13 8.64
CA SER A 9 2.53 -14.40 9.28
C SER A 9 2.29 -14.34 10.78
N GLY A 10 1.77 -15.43 11.35
CA GLY A 10 1.69 -15.64 12.78
C GLY A 10 2.04 -17.08 13.14
N HIS A 11 2.41 -17.29 14.39
CA HIS A 11 2.75 -18.60 14.92
C HIS A 11 1.68 -19.10 15.89
N PRO A 12 1.31 -20.39 15.82
CA PRO A 12 0.47 -20.99 16.84
C PRO A 12 1.23 -21.02 18.17
N TYR A 13 0.53 -20.70 19.26
CA TYR A 13 1.06 -20.73 20.62
C TYR A 13 0.44 -21.86 21.44
N ARG A 14 -0.90 -21.91 21.48
CA ARG A 14 -1.66 -22.94 22.21
C ARG A 14 -2.68 -23.57 21.28
N ILE A 15 -2.65 -24.89 21.15
CA ILE A 15 -3.47 -25.65 20.18
C ILE A 15 -4.42 -26.57 20.96
N ASN A 16 -5.72 -26.42 20.71
CA ASN A 16 -6.80 -27.17 21.33
C ASN A 16 -7.72 -27.74 20.24
N ARG A 17 -7.50 -28.98 19.79
CA ARG A 17 -8.25 -29.59 18.66
C ARG A 17 -8.34 -28.63 17.46
N ARG A 18 -9.48 -27.95 17.27
CA ARG A 18 -9.74 -26.95 16.21
C ARG A 18 -9.52 -25.49 16.62
N HIS A 19 -9.44 -25.20 17.92
CA HIS A 19 -9.19 -23.87 18.45
C HIS A 19 -7.70 -23.64 18.63
N VAL A 20 -7.19 -22.51 18.17
CA VAL A 20 -5.77 -22.18 18.26
C VAL A 20 -5.61 -20.74 18.73
N VAL A 21 -4.70 -20.51 19.66
CA VAL A 21 -4.24 -19.16 20.01
C VAL A 21 -3.00 -18.85 19.18
N VAL A 22 -3.02 -17.73 18.47
CA VAL A 22 -1.97 -17.27 17.55
C VAL A 22 -1.27 -16.05 18.14
N ARG A 23 0.05 -15.99 17.96
CA ARG A 23 0.92 -14.88 18.39
C ARG A 23 1.73 -14.30 17.23
N TYR A 24 2.23 -13.08 17.43
CA TYR A 24 3.11 -12.35 16.51
C TYR A 24 2.50 -11.97 15.16
N MET A 25 1.20 -12.20 14.93
CA MET A 25 0.51 -11.68 13.75
C MET A 25 0.10 -10.22 13.93
N PHE A 26 -0.39 -9.88 15.13
CA PHE A 26 -0.77 -8.53 15.53
C PHE A 26 -0.16 -8.21 16.90
N HIS A 27 -0.08 -6.92 17.22
CA HIS A 27 0.40 -6.44 18.52
C HIS A 27 -0.69 -5.72 19.32
N ASN A 28 -1.76 -5.26 18.66
CA ASN A 28 -2.89 -4.59 19.29
C ASN A 28 -4.20 -5.38 19.09
N PRO A 29 -5.13 -5.36 20.07
CA PRO A 29 -6.43 -6.02 19.95
C PRO A 29 -7.37 -5.32 18.94
N ALA A 30 -7.23 -4.00 18.76
CA ALA A 30 -8.02 -3.24 17.79
C ALA A 30 -7.77 -3.74 16.35
N ASP A 31 -6.52 -4.07 16.01
CA ASP A 31 -6.15 -4.58 14.69
C ASP A 31 -6.81 -5.94 14.44
N ILE A 32 -6.84 -6.81 15.46
CA ILE A 32 -7.46 -8.14 15.36
C ILE A 32 -8.96 -8.01 15.04
N LEU A 33 -9.67 -7.11 15.71
CA LEU A 33 -11.09 -6.87 15.46
C LEU A 33 -11.33 -6.32 14.05
N TYR A 34 -10.47 -5.39 13.61
CA TYR A 34 -10.54 -4.84 12.26
C TYR A 34 -10.36 -5.91 11.18
N PHE A 35 -9.44 -6.86 11.39
CA PHE A 35 -9.13 -7.94 10.46
C PHE A 35 -9.92 -9.23 10.68
N GLN A 36 -10.90 -9.23 11.59
CA GLN A 36 -11.74 -10.40 11.90
C GLN A 36 -12.45 -11.04 10.70
N PRO A 37 -12.99 -10.30 9.70
CA PRO A 37 -13.70 -10.92 8.58
C PRO A 37 -12.78 -11.64 7.58
N ILE A 38 -11.46 -11.50 7.72
CA ILE A 38 -10.49 -12.07 6.78
C ILE A 38 -10.25 -13.54 7.10
N GLN A 39 -10.26 -14.37 6.06
CA GLN A 39 -9.97 -15.79 6.16
C GLN A 39 -8.46 -16.02 6.36
N LEU A 40 -8.12 -16.88 7.32
CA LEU A 40 -6.77 -17.34 7.59
C LEU A 40 -6.49 -18.64 6.84
N GLN A 41 -5.25 -18.81 6.41
CA GLN A 41 -4.74 -20.01 5.76
C GLN A 41 -3.44 -20.45 6.43
N THR A 42 -3.19 -21.74 6.55
CA THR A 42 -1.88 -22.23 7.01
C THR A 42 -1.07 -22.78 5.85
N LYS A 43 0.25 -22.90 6.04
CA LYS A 43 1.13 -23.57 5.06
C LYS A 43 0.65 -25.00 4.71
N ASN A 44 0.05 -25.69 5.68
CA ASN A 44 -0.49 -27.05 5.52
C ASN A 44 -1.90 -27.08 4.91
N GLY A 45 -2.39 -25.93 4.41
CA GLY A 45 -3.68 -25.81 3.73
C GLY A 45 -4.90 -25.87 4.65
N ALA A 46 -4.72 -25.73 5.97
CA ALA A 46 -5.87 -25.56 6.86
C ALA A 46 -6.41 -24.13 6.73
N VAL A 47 -7.72 -24.01 6.79
CA VAL A 47 -8.44 -22.75 6.61
C VAL A 47 -9.18 -22.42 7.90
N GLY A 48 -9.21 -21.14 8.27
CA GLY A 48 -9.82 -20.70 9.52
C GLY A 48 -10.22 -19.24 9.53
N HIS A 49 -10.77 -18.81 10.66
CA HIS A 49 -11.18 -17.42 10.91
C HIS A 49 -10.80 -17.02 12.34
N ILE A 50 -10.71 -15.72 12.56
CA ILE A 50 -10.47 -15.12 13.88
C ILE A 50 -11.80 -15.13 14.66
N LYS A 51 -11.76 -15.58 15.91
CA LYS A 51 -12.93 -15.60 16.80
C LYS A 51 -12.96 -14.37 17.71
N GLU A 52 -11.89 -14.19 18.48
CA GLU A 52 -11.80 -13.15 19.51
C GLU A 52 -10.32 -12.78 19.77
N PRO A 53 -10.01 -11.51 20.07
CA PRO A 53 -8.70 -11.13 20.60
C PRO A 53 -8.53 -11.66 22.03
N VAL A 54 -7.28 -11.90 22.44
CA VAL A 54 -6.92 -12.42 23.75
C VAL A 54 -5.93 -11.45 24.40
N GLY A 55 -6.34 -10.80 25.48
CA GLY A 55 -5.49 -9.87 26.24
C GLY A 55 -5.11 -8.61 25.46
N THR A 56 -3.95 -8.04 25.80
CA THR A 56 -3.47 -6.74 25.28
C THR A 56 -2.41 -6.87 24.20
N HIS A 57 -1.64 -7.96 24.16
CA HIS A 57 -0.45 -8.13 23.28
C HIS A 57 -0.76 -8.56 21.84
N GLY A 58 -2.00 -8.45 21.39
CA GLY A 58 -2.38 -8.88 20.04
C GLY A 58 -2.36 -10.39 19.84
N HIS A 59 -2.56 -11.16 20.91
CA HIS A 59 -2.88 -12.59 20.76
C HIS A 59 -4.32 -12.72 20.31
N MET A 60 -4.60 -13.74 19.50
CA MET A 60 -5.96 -13.96 19.00
C MET A 60 -6.29 -15.44 19.02
N LYS A 61 -7.55 -15.73 19.29
CA LYS A 61 -8.09 -17.07 19.21
C LYS A 61 -8.72 -17.26 17.84
N CYS A 62 -8.31 -18.30 17.15
CA CYS A 62 -8.76 -18.67 15.83
C CYS A 62 -9.44 -20.04 15.87
N ILE A 63 -10.33 -20.26 14.92
CA ILE A 63 -10.95 -21.55 14.66
C ILE A 63 -10.49 -22.00 13.29
N PHE A 64 -9.95 -23.21 13.22
CA PHE A 64 -9.57 -23.86 11.98
C PHE A 64 -10.44 -25.09 11.74
N ASP A 65 -10.62 -25.44 10.47
CA ASP A 65 -11.35 -26.66 10.06
C ASP A 65 -10.63 -27.94 10.55
N ARG A 66 -9.30 -27.95 10.41
CA ARG A 66 -8.42 -29.07 10.77
C ARG A 66 -7.51 -28.69 11.94
N PRO A 67 -7.07 -29.66 12.77
CA PRO A 67 -6.09 -29.39 13.81
C PRO A 67 -4.76 -28.92 13.18
N ILE A 68 -4.16 -27.91 13.79
CA ILE A 68 -2.92 -27.27 13.33
C ILE A 68 -1.73 -27.89 14.08
N SER A 69 -0.58 -28.03 13.41
CA SER A 69 0.66 -28.45 14.08
C SER A 69 1.37 -27.27 14.75
N ALA A 70 2.15 -27.51 15.80
CA ALA A 70 2.92 -26.47 16.48
C ALA A 70 3.98 -25.82 15.56
N ASN A 71 4.47 -26.56 14.56
CA ASN A 71 5.46 -26.08 13.61
C ASN A 71 4.85 -25.34 12.41
N ASP A 72 3.52 -25.17 12.39
CA ASP A 72 2.84 -24.51 11.28
C ASP A 72 2.97 -22.99 11.36
N VAL A 73 2.85 -22.36 10.20
CA VAL A 73 2.76 -20.91 10.08
C VAL A 73 1.37 -20.56 9.57
N ILE A 74 0.72 -19.66 10.27
CA ILE A 74 -0.60 -19.12 9.93
C ILE A 74 -0.36 -17.86 9.11
N LEU A 75 -1.09 -17.75 8.01
CA LEU A 75 -0.92 -16.74 6.99
C LEU A 75 -2.27 -16.06 6.74
N MET A 76 -2.26 -14.73 6.70
CA MET A 76 -3.40 -13.94 6.30
C MET A 76 -3.08 -13.22 4.98
N PRO A 77 -3.73 -13.57 3.86
CA PRO A 77 -3.53 -12.89 2.59
C PRO A 77 -4.30 -11.57 2.52
N LEU A 78 -3.57 -10.49 2.26
CA LEU A 78 -4.08 -9.15 2.01
C LEU A 78 -3.73 -8.70 0.59
N TYR A 79 -4.59 -7.87 0.00
CA TYR A 79 -4.45 -7.41 -1.38
C TYR A 79 -4.55 -5.89 -1.45
N LYS A 80 -3.61 -5.25 -2.15
CA LYS A 80 -3.60 -3.81 -2.39
C LYS A 80 -3.52 -3.51 -3.87
N ARG A 81 -4.37 -2.61 -4.37
CA ARG A 81 -4.29 -2.08 -5.74
C ARG A 81 -3.02 -1.23 -5.88
N VAL A 82 -2.25 -1.48 -6.95
CA VAL A 82 -1.04 -0.72 -7.26
C VAL A 82 -1.21 -0.03 -8.61
N PHE A 83 -0.77 1.23 -8.66
CA PHE A 83 -0.69 2.00 -9.89
C PHE A 83 0.77 2.17 -10.28
N PRO A 84 1.11 2.11 -11.58
CA PRO A 84 2.46 2.41 -12.03
C PRO A 84 2.80 3.87 -11.72
N LYS A 85 4.08 4.13 -11.41
CA LYS A 85 4.58 5.49 -11.30
C LYS A 85 4.64 6.10 -12.70
N TYR A 86 4.23 7.35 -12.83
CA TYR A 86 4.35 8.08 -14.09
C TYR A 86 5.80 8.54 -14.27
N VAL A 87 6.59 7.73 -14.97
CA VAL A 87 7.99 8.04 -15.31
C VAL A 87 8.08 8.06 -16.83
N TYR A 88 7.63 9.16 -17.42
CA TYR A 88 7.78 9.40 -18.85
C TYR A 88 8.92 10.41 -19.05
N GLU A 89 10.03 9.91 -19.58
CA GLU A 89 11.14 10.76 -20.01
C GLU A 89 11.28 10.66 -21.53
N PRO A 90 10.90 11.71 -22.28
CA PRO A 90 11.03 11.71 -23.73
C PRO A 90 12.52 11.75 -24.09
N GLN A 91 13.05 10.68 -24.69
CA GLN A 91 14.38 10.72 -25.28
C GLN A 91 14.35 11.53 -26.58
N VAL A 92 14.50 12.85 -26.43
CA VAL A 92 14.76 13.71 -27.58
C VAL A 92 16.20 13.45 -28.02
N ARG A 93 16.40 12.55 -28.99
CA ARG A 93 17.69 12.44 -29.69
C ARG A 93 18.00 13.81 -30.28
N LYS A 94 18.95 14.53 -29.69
CA LYS A 94 19.51 15.76 -30.26
C LYS A 94 20.31 15.37 -31.51
N TYR A 95 19.65 15.31 -32.66
CA TYR A 95 20.31 15.11 -33.96
C TYR A 95 20.99 16.39 -34.48
N PHE A 96 21.14 17.44 -33.68
CA PHE A 96 21.74 18.70 -34.10
C PHE A 96 22.82 19.19 -33.12
N SER A 97 24.02 18.63 -33.23
CA SER A 97 25.26 19.30 -32.85
C SER A 97 26.48 18.56 -33.42
N SER A 98 26.52 18.43 -34.75
CA SER A 98 27.73 18.06 -35.50
C SER A 98 28.31 19.23 -36.31
N ILE A 99 27.86 20.46 -36.07
CA ILE A 99 28.38 21.66 -36.76
C ILE A 99 28.63 22.76 -35.72
N GLY A 100 29.90 23.00 -35.40
CA GLY A 100 30.38 24.26 -34.81
C GLY A 100 30.77 24.23 -33.32
N GLN A 101 32.07 24.45 -33.07
CA GLN A 101 32.70 24.48 -31.75
C GLN A 101 32.38 25.74 -30.92
N LYS A 102 32.31 25.59 -29.58
CA LYS A 102 33.27 26.15 -28.59
C LYS A 102 32.71 26.02 -27.17
N LYS A 103 33.58 25.61 -26.24
CA LYS A 103 33.34 25.57 -24.80
C LYS A 103 32.92 26.97 -24.32
N ASN A 104 31.84 27.05 -23.54
CA ASN A 104 31.64 28.08 -22.52
C ASN A 104 30.78 27.47 -21.41
N HIS A 105 31.40 27.23 -20.26
CA HIS A 105 30.67 27.03 -19.01
C HIS A 105 29.98 28.35 -18.67
N VAL A 106 28.67 28.41 -18.85
CA VAL A 106 27.82 29.46 -18.26
C VAL A 106 26.73 28.73 -17.49
N ALA A 107 26.79 28.86 -16.18
CA ALA A 107 25.76 28.40 -15.27
C ALA A 107 24.56 29.34 -15.39
N THR A 108 23.44 28.81 -15.89
CA THR A 108 22.10 29.34 -15.63
C THR A 108 21.16 28.14 -15.51
N ASN A 109 20.73 27.83 -14.28
CA ASN A 109 19.72 26.79 -14.00
C ASN A 109 18.31 27.30 -14.39
N ASP A 110 18.17 27.81 -15.60
CA ASP A 110 16.86 27.95 -16.22
C ASP A 110 16.49 26.59 -16.79
N HIS A 111 15.56 25.92 -16.12
CA HIS A 111 14.83 24.79 -16.68
C HIS A 111 14.01 25.28 -17.89
N SER A 112 14.68 25.51 -19.03
CA SER A 112 14.03 25.79 -20.29
C SER A 112 13.24 24.55 -20.68
N ARG A 113 11.92 24.60 -20.43
CA ARG A 113 10.96 23.61 -20.92
C ARG A 113 11.11 23.53 -22.43
N TYR A 114 11.52 22.36 -22.92
CA TYR A 114 11.39 22.04 -24.34
C TYR A 114 9.89 21.88 -24.63
N ILE A 115 9.26 22.92 -25.18
CA ILE A 115 7.92 22.84 -25.76
C ILE A 115 8.13 22.40 -27.21
N SER A 116 7.99 21.10 -27.47
CA SER A 116 7.92 20.60 -28.85
C SER A 116 6.66 21.18 -29.50
N SER A 117 6.78 21.68 -30.73
CA SER A 117 5.66 22.25 -31.52
C SER A 117 4.51 21.28 -31.73
N ASP A 118 4.75 19.98 -31.54
CA ASP A 118 3.84 18.89 -31.87
C ASP A 118 3.30 18.18 -30.61
N VAL A 119 3.26 18.87 -29.47
CA VAL A 119 2.40 18.41 -28.37
C VAL A 119 0.98 18.82 -28.73
N ILE A 120 0.15 17.84 -29.11
CA ILE A 120 -1.31 18.00 -29.10
C ILE A 120 -1.65 18.58 -27.73
N GLN A 121 -2.02 19.86 -27.71
CA GLN A 121 -2.47 20.55 -26.52
C GLN A 121 -3.76 19.88 -26.08
N LEU A 122 -3.65 18.81 -25.28
CA LEU A 122 -4.72 18.47 -24.36
C LEU A 122 -4.75 19.64 -23.38
N ARG A 123 -5.50 20.70 -23.78
CA ARG A 123 -5.90 21.78 -22.90
C ARG A 123 -6.35 21.09 -21.63
N LYS A 124 -5.62 21.31 -20.54
CA LYS A 124 -6.10 21.06 -19.20
C LYS A 124 -7.45 21.77 -19.14
N LYS A 125 -8.55 21.03 -19.27
CA LYS A 125 -9.88 21.58 -19.02
C LYS A 125 -9.79 22.03 -17.58
N ILE A 126 -9.74 23.34 -17.38
CA ILE A 126 -9.92 23.94 -16.07
C ILE A 126 -11.35 23.56 -15.71
N VAL A 127 -11.48 22.46 -14.97
CA VAL A 127 -12.72 22.17 -14.26
C VAL A 127 -12.68 23.14 -13.09
N SER A 128 -13.39 24.25 -13.24
CA SER A 128 -13.89 25.01 -12.11
C SER A 128 -14.89 24.13 -11.35
N SER A 129 -14.38 23.25 -10.50
CA SER A 129 -15.17 22.65 -9.42
C SER A 129 -15.00 23.53 -8.19
N PRO A 130 -16.02 24.30 -7.77
CA PRO A 130 -15.98 25.14 -6.57
C PRO A 130 -16.21 24.27 -5.33
N CYS A 131 -15.30 23.36 -5.01
CA CYS A 131 -15.48 22.39 -3.93
C CYS A 131 -14.20 22.13 -3.11
N GLN A 132 -13.33 23.13 -2.99
CA GLN A 132 -12.12 23.05 -2.17
C GLN A 132 -11.92 24.29 -1.27
N GLU A 133 -13.00 24.99 -0.93
CA GLU A 133 -13.03 26.03 0.11
C GLU A 133 -14.10 25.67 1.14
N ARG A 134 -13.94 24.54 1.84
CA ARG A 134 -14.71 24.27 3.06
C ARG A 134 -14.11 23.23 4.02
N MET A 135 -12.79 23.06 4.05
CA MET A 135 -12.16 22.13 5.01
C MET A 135 -10.97 22.68 5.81
N GLU A 136 -10.52 23.92 5.60
CA GLU A 136 -9.52 24.55 6.49
C GLU A 136 -10.12 25.36 7.66
N GLN A 137 -11.44 25.57 7.69
CA GLN A 137 -12.12 26.22 8.84
C GLN A 137 -12.64 25.24 9.91
N GLY A 138 -12.42 23.93 9.71
CA GLY A 138 -12.88 22.88 10.65
C GLY A 138 -11.87 22.48 11.73
N GLU A 139 -10.58 22.75 11.54
CA GLU A 139 -9.54 22.41 12.53
C GLU A 139 -9.35 23.50 13.60
N ALA A 140 -9.90 24.71 13.41
CA ALA A 140 -9.83 25.79 14.41
C ALA A 140 -10.98 25.78 15.43
N ALA A 141 -11.93 24.84 15.35
CA ALA A 141 -13.12 24.78 16.22
C ALA A 141 -13.17 23.56 17.15
N LEU A 142 -12.07 22.80 17.29
CA LEU A 142 -12.00 21.63 18.19
C LEU A 142 -10.96 21.77 19.32
N PHE A 143 -10.50 22.98 19.59
CA PHE A 143 -9.78 23.33 20.82
C PHE A 143 -10.45 24.53 21.50
N VAL A 144 -11.58 24.26 22.17
CA VAL A 144 -12.05 24.91 23.40
C VAL A 144 -12.72 23.85 24.26
#